data_AF-A0A4V0I9S8-F1
#
_entry.id   AF-A0A4V0I9S8-F1
#
_cell.length_a   1.000
_cell.length_b   1.000
_cell.length_c   1.000
_cell.angle_alpha   90.00
_cell.angle_beta   90.00
_cell.angle_gamma   90.00
#
_symmetry.space_group_name_H-M   'P 1'
#
loop_
_entity.id
_entity.type
_entity.pdbx_description
1 polymer ?
#
loop_
_entity_poly.entity_id
_entity_poly.type
_entity_poly.pdbx_seq_one_letter_code
_entity_poly.pdbx_strand_id
1 'polypeptide(L)'
;MRRRLFLAKCGLVLGVGSAAAQLPPFPQTPVTPATTQPRPPFPQFPQGPVVPASASPAPNVPVQPAAPVMRTQPPFQPGVALPPGTLPPGFSAPGAATPPALPGQVGQNPNGNPGLGQNLNPIAQPQEVPLPYPEAKTPINVRDVTLKRVSGGWQLWSGFKMVRDFGDRELDARNALRVYKDLRPTEWVTIGTPRPVVEYALVDGKSPVTLGMPGRDDAAGGGGATTGGPVVTGAGATNIVPIDLRTVRVEAVRGVWCVRDDDNLHFNFGPVRADAEQAVAAIRRYGFNRVGTVGQGVPVMTYLFAGSEEAMPAKADKGPLARVALQAQIDGLTRVGIPVAGVGFVGEMTPVDSRKLDVRKDGGDWVVASGAEVLGRFGPSEWAARDAARAMGDMRVTEFCKVGSGGLTFFLVNGKAPTRVPFNLRGRRFDPAALKVQPFGNRFAVTENGRHLFDCATAEEGETLLRVVKGYGFDQLGFIGSGKVGVQFLAKAQ
;
A
#
# COMPACT_ATOMS: atom_id res chain seq x y z
N MET A 1 61.08 -9.32 0.18
CA MET A 1 59.92 -8.70 -0.50
C MET A 1 58.64 -9.17 0.18
N ARG A 2 58.07 -8.38 1.11
CA ARG A 2 56.78 -8.67 1.77
C ARG A 2 55.80 -7.55 1.42
N ARG A 3 54.87 -7.81 0.51
CA ARG A 3 53.81 -6.87 0.12
C ARG A 3 52.71 -6.92 1.18
N ARG A 4 52.47 -5.79 1.84
CA ARG A 4 51.32 -5.55 2.72
C ARG A 4 50.13 -5.19 1.83
N LEU A 5 49.09 -6.02 1.83
CA LEU A 5 47.78 -5.68 1.27
C LEU A 5 47.06 -4.76 2.27
N PHE A 6 46.69 -3.57 1.85
CA PHE A 6 45.75 -2.71 2.56
C PHE A 6 44.33 -3.17 2.23
N LEU A 7 43.62 -3.71 3.23
CA LEU A 7 42.19 -4.03 3.14
C LEU A 7 41.39 -2.77 3.50
N ALA A 8 40.71 -2.18 2.52
CA ALA A 8 39.77 -1.08 2.75
C ALA A 8 38.48 -1.63 3.41
N LYS A 9 38.14 -1.09 4.58
CA LYS A 9 36.90 -1.38 5.29
C LYS A 9 35.72 -0.62 4.65
N CYS A 10 34.89 -1.30 3.86
CA CYS A 10 33.52 -0.86 3.62
C CYS A 10 32.65 -1.30 4.81
N GLY A 11 32.28 -0.34 5.66
CA GLY A 11 31.35 -0.56 6.77
C GLY A 11 29.92 -0.65 6.26
N LEU A 12 29.37 -1.85 6.22
CA LEU A 12 27.94 -2.10 6.09
C LEU A 12 27.31 -1.92 7.48
N VAL A 13 26.59 -0.82 7.71
CA VAL A 13 25.88 -0.58 8.97
C VAL A 13 24.56 -1.35 8.94
N LEU A 14 24.58 -2.59 9.44
CA LEU A 14 23.39 -3.30 9.89
C LEU A 14 23.20 -3.01 11.38
N GLY A 15 22.34 -2.03 11.68
CA GLY A 15 21.99 -1.67 13.05
C GLY A 15 20.90 -2.59 13.61
N VAL A 16 21.29 -3.66 14.30
CA VAL A 16 20.46 -4.28 15.34
C VAL A 16 21.37 -4.59 16.52
N GLY A 17 21.34 -3.72 17.53
CA GLY A 17 22.16 -3.84 18.73
C GLY A 17 21.68 -2.89 19.81
N SER A 18 20.80 -3.37 20.68
CA SER A 18 20.47 -2.71 21.93
C SER A 18 21.62 -2.92 22.92
N ALA A 19 22.65 -2.10 22.83
CA ALA A 19 23.62 -1.95 23.90
C ALA A 19 23.08 -0.93 24.90
N ALA A 20 22.80 -1.37 26.13
CA ALA A 20 22.46 -0.48 27.24
C ALA A 20 23.70 0.33 27.62
N ALA A 21 23.85 1.53 27.04
CA ALA A 21 24.78 2.53 27.50
C ALA A 21 24.21 3.17 28.79
N GLN A 22 24.89 2.92 29.90
CA GLN A 22 24.60 3.52 31.20
C GLN A 22 24.91 5.02 31.12
N LEU A 23 23.86 5.85 31.16
CA LEU A 23 24.00 7.31 31.15
C LEU A 23 24.69 7.80 32.43
N PRO A 24 25.56 8.82 32.35
CA PRO A 24 26.09 9.48 33.54
C PRO A 24 24.95 10.15 34.34
N PRO A 25 25.08 10.25 35.67
CA PRO A 25 24.05 10.87 36.50
C PRO A 25 23.86 12.34 36.14
N PHE A 26 22.61 12.74 35.93
CA PHE A 26 22.23 14.14 35.74
C PHE A 26 22.52 14.94 37.02
N PRO A 27 23.06 16.17 36.93
CA PRO A 27 23.17 17.06 38.08
C PRO A 27 21.77 17.39 38.59
N GLN A 28 21.52 17.09 39.86
CA GLN A 28 20.28 17.42 40.55
C GLN A 28 20.14 18.94 40.65
N THR A 29 19.09 19.50 40.05
CA THR A 29 18.70 20.89 40.28
C THR A 29 18.12 21.03 41.69
N PRO A 30 18.48 22.09 42.44
CA PRO A 30 17.97 22.31 43.79
C PRO A 30 16.45 22.49 43.78
N VAL A 31 15.77 21.72 44.62
CA VAL A 31 14.33 21.81 44.87
C VAL A 31 14.07 23.05 45.71
N THR A 32 13.50 24.09 45.11
CA THR A 32 12.92 25.21 45.85
C THR A 32 11.56 24.80 46.44
N PRO A 33 11.28 25.07 47.72
CA PRO A 33 9.99 24.79 48.33
C PRO A 33 8.89 25.67 47.71
N ALA A 34 7.73 25.05 47.46
CA ALA A 34 6.57 25.70 46.89
C ALA A 34 5.99 26.73 47.87
N THR A 35 6.10 28.01 47.51
CA THR A 35 5.37 29.10 48.16
C THR A 35 3.89 29.02 47.75
N THR A 36 3.04 28.63 48.70
CA THR A 36 1.57 28.70 48.60
C THR A 36 1.14 30.15 48.40
N GLN A 37 0.75 30.51 47.18
CA GLN A 37 0.03 31.76 46.93
C GLN A 37 -1.48 31.59 47.19
N PRO A 38 -2.12 32.54 47.89
CA PRO A 38 -3.55 32.51 48.13
C PRO A 38 -4.33 32.76 46.82
N ARG A 39 -5.33 31.90 46.60
CA ARG A 39 -6.25 31.93 45.46
C ARG A 39 -7.14 33.19 45.56
N PRO A 40 -7.28 34.00 44.49
CA PRO A 40 -8.24 35.11 44.49
C PRO A 40 -9.69 34.57 44.52
N PRO A 41 -10.62 35.28 45.19
CA PRO A 41 -12.02 34.89 45.24
C PRO A 41 -12.70 35.03 43.88
N PHE A 42 -13.54 34.05 43.54
CA PHE A 42 -14.36 34.05 42.33
C PHE A 42 -15.42 35.18 42.39
N PRO A 43 -15.67 35.88 41.27
CA PRO A 43 -16.77 36.84 41.18
C PRO A 43 -18.11 36.10 41.26
N GLN A 44 -18.96 36.55 42.19
CA GLN A 44 -20.34 36.10 42.31
C GLN A 44 -21.16 36.70 41.17
N PHE A 45 -21.78 35.84 40.35
CA PHE A 45 -22.77 36.28 39.37
C PHE A 45 -24.14 36.41 40.04
N PRO A 46 -24.89 37.51 39.79
CA PRO A 46 -26.23 37.68 40.34
C PRO A 46 -27.20 36.66 39.74
N GLN A 47 -27.90 35.93 40.62
CA GLN A 47 -28.98 35.04 40.24
C GLN A 47 -30.20 35.86 39.83
N GLY A 48 -30.55 35.82 38.55
CA GLY A 48 -31.81 36.35 38.03
C GLY A 48 -33.00 35.43 38.37
N PRO A 49 -34.24 35.97 38.35
CA PRO A 49 -35.43 35.24 38.78
C PRO A 49 -35.79 34.08 37.84
N VAL A 50 -36.13 32.96 38.46
CA VAL A 50 -36.65 31.74 37.83
C VAL A 50 -38.06 32.00 37.28
N VAL A 51 -38.23 31.89 35.96
CA VAL A 51 -39.54 31.94 35.30
C VAL A 51 -40.07 30.50 35.19
N PRO A 52 -41.34 30.21 35.56
CA PRO A 52 -41.90 28.86 35.47
C PRO A 52 -42.18 28.44 34.02
N ALA A 53 -41.94 27.14 33.79
CA ALA A 53 -42.05 26.47 32.50
C ALA A 53 -43.47 26.55 31.91
N SER A 54 -43.58 27.14 30.73
CA SER A 54 -44.76 27.09 29.86
C SER A 54 -44.77 25.80 29.04
N ALA A 55 -45.92 25.13 29.07
CA ALA A 55 -46.21 23.92 28.32
C ALA A 55 -46.07 24.16 26.80
N SER A 56 -45.34 23.26 26.12
CA SER A 56 -45.26 23.25 24.67
C SER A 56 -46.43 22.45 24.07
N PRO A 57 -47.08 22.96 23.01
CA PRO A 57 -48.18 22.27 22.32
C PRO A 57 -47.65 21.17 21.37
N ALA A 58 -48.42 20.09 21.26
CA ALA A 58 -48.17 18.95 20.40
C ALA A 58 -48.17 19.33 18.89
N PRO A 59 -47.31 18.71 18.07
CA PRO A 59 -47.38 18.89 16.62
C PRO A 59 -48.51 18.05 16.03
N ASN A 60 -49.44 18.75 15.38
CA ASN A 60 -50.54 18.21 14.60
C ASN A 60 -49.98 17.66 13.27
N VAL A 61 -50.05 16.35 13.06
CA VAL A 61 -49.64 15.70 11.80
C VAL A 61 -50.90 15.41 10.97
N PRO A 62 -51.08 16.00 9.77
CA PRO A 62 -52.17 15.62 8.89
C PRO A 62 -51.85 14.28 8.20
N VAL A 63 -52.74 13.31 8.40
CA VAL A 63 -52.81 12.04 7.67
C VAL A 63 -53.42 12.30 6.29
N GLN A 64 -52.64 12.07 5.23
CA GLN A 64 -53.16 11.88 3.87
C GLN A 64 -52.85 10.45 3.41
N PRO A 65 -53.85 9.67 2.98
CA PRO A 65 -53.63 8.37 2.35
C PRO A 65 -53.40 8.54 0.84
N ALA A 66 -52.19 8.22 0.37
CA ALA A 66 -51.91 8.04 -1.06
C ALA A 66 -52.20 6.58 -1.44
N ALA A 67 -53.11 6.40 -2.40
CA ALA A 67 -53.49 5.11 -2.98
C ALA A 67 -52.32 4.45 -3.74
N PRO A 68 -52.24 3.11 -3.78
CA PRO A 68 -51.25 2.41 -4.59
C PRO A 68 -51.68 2.38 -6.06
N VAL A 69 -50.87 3.00 -6.92
CA VAL A 69 -50.94 2.83 -8.39
C VAL A 69 -50.37 1.45 -8.72
N MET A 70 -51.25 0.52 -9.09
CA MET A 70 -50.90 -0.73 -9.76
C MET A 70 -50.17 -0.41 -11.08
N ARG A 71 -48.88 -0.73 -11.16
CA ARG A 71 -48.20 -0.91 -12.45
C ARG A 71 -48.36 -2.37 -12.86
N THR A 72 -49.19 -2.59 -13.87
CA THR A 72 -49.33 -3.85 -14.59
C THR A 72 -48.03 -4.16 -15.33
N GLN A 73 -47.39 -5.26 -14.96
CA GLN A 73 -46.22 -5.82 -15.61
C GLN A 73 -46.71 -6.72 -16.77
N PRO A 74 -46.18 -6.60 -18.00
CA PRO A 74 -46.58 -7.47 -19.10
C PRO A 74 -46.04 -8.90 -18.88
N PRO A 75 -46.78 -9.93 -19.31
CA PRO A 75 -46.39 -11.33 -19.11
C PRO A 75 -45.17 -11.71 -19.96
N PHE A 76 -44.18 -12.31 -19.31
CA PHE A 76 -43.07 -13.01 -19.95
C PHE A 76 -43.60 -14.23 -20.72
N GLN A 77 -43.25 -14.32 -22.01
CA GLN A 77 -43.47 -15.51 -22.83
C GLN A 77 -42.40 -16.57 -22.50
N PRO A 78 -42.76 -17.87 -22.40
CA PRO A 78 -41.80 -18.96 -22.28
C PRO A 78 -41.25 -19.34 -23.65
N GLY A 79 -39.97 -19.00 -23.89
CA GLY A 79 -39.23 -19.39 -25.09
C GLY A 79 -38.57 -20.76 -24.96
N VAL A 80 -39.18 -21.75 -25.63
CA VAL A 80 -38.59 -22.83 -26.45
C VAL A 80 -37.39 -23.63 -25.89
N ALA A 81 -37.65 -24.91 -25.64
CA ALA A 81 -36.68 -25.97 -25.43
C ALA A 81 -35.86 -26.28 -26.71
N LEU A 82 -34.54 -26.43 -26.57
CA LEU A 82 -33.65 -26.98 -27.60
C LEU A 82 -33.40 -28.49 -27.33
N PRO A 83 -33.36 -29.34 -28.38
CA PRO A 83 -33.14 -30.78 -28.25
C PRO A 83 -31.64 -31.14 -28.05
N PRO A 84 -31.35 -32.32 -27.46
CA PRO A 84 -29.98 -32.81 -27.28
C PRO A 84 -29.47 -33.48 -28.57
N GLY A 85 -28.33 -33.02 -29.08
CA GLY A 85 -27.74 -33.52 -30.31
C GLY A 85 -26.22 -33.70 -30.23
N THR A 86 -25.81 -34.97 -30.23
CA THR A 86 -24.66 -35.54 -30.93
C THR A 86 -23.23 -35.18 -30.49
N LEU A 87 -22.60 -36.18 -29.87
CA LEU A 87 -21.15 -36.39 -29.78
C LEU A 87 -20.52 -36.56 -31.18
N PRO A 88 -19.28 -36.08 -31.41
CA PRO A 88 -18.41 -36.63 -32.45
C PRO A 88 -17.29 -37.53 -31.86
N PRO A 89 -16.89 -38.60 -32.57
CA PRO A 89 -15.81 -39.50 -32.17
C PRO A 89 -14.45 -39.06 -32.73
N GLY A 90 -13.39 -39.50 -32.04
CA GLY A 90 -12.12 -39.91 -32.65
C GLY A 90 -11.25 -38.83 -33.28
N PHE A 91 -10.13 -38.51 -32.61
CA PHE A 91 -8.94 -38.01 -33.31
C PHE A 91 -7.71 -38.84 -32.95
N SER A 92 -7.26 -39.52 -34.00
CA SER A 92 -6.06 -40.31 -34.13
C SER A 92 -4.81 -39.43 -34.05
N ALA A 93 -3.73 -40.01 -33.51
CA ALA A 93 -2.38 -39.47 -33.59
C ALA A 93 -1.84 -39.47 -35.03
N PRO A 94 -0.98 -38.50 -35.36
CA PRO A 94 0.24 -38.77 -36.13
C PRO A 94 1.44 -38.12 -35.42
N GLY A 95 2.64 -38.69 -35.36
CA GLY A 95 3.40 -39.22 -36.47
C GLY A 95 4.73 -38.47 -36.47
N ALA A 96 5.82 -39.18 -36.24
CA ALA A 96 7.18 -38.64 -36.17
C ALA A 96 7.60 -38.03 -37.52
N ALA A 97 8.23 -36.86 -37.49
CA ALA A 97 8.85 -36.24 -38.66
C ALA A 97 10.33 -35.93 -38.40
N THR A 98 11.15 -36.51 -39.27
CA THR A 98 12.58 -36.29 -39.50
C THR A 98 12.93 -34.86 -39.94
N PRO A 99 14.17 -34.39 -39.74
CA PRO A 99 14.63 -33.08 -40.19
C PRO A 99 15.12 -33.12 -41.66
N PRO A 100 14.89 -32.05 -42.47
CA PRO A 100 15.57 -31.90 -43.75
C PRO A 100 16.88 -31.10 -43.61
N ALA A 101 17.92 -31.62 -44.25
CA ALA A 101 19.17 -30.95 -44.55
C ALA A 101 18.96 -29.81 -45.55
N LEU A 102 19.73 -28.71 -45.41
CA LEU A 102 19.85 -27.64 -46.40
C LEU A 102 21.26 -27.65 -47.01
N PRO A 103 21.39 -27.52 -48.34
CA PRO A 103 22.66 -27.45 -49.05
C PRO A 103 23.18 -26.01 -49.11
N GLY A 104 24.51 -25.89 -49.21
CA GLY A 104 25.21 -24.61 -49.34
C GLY A 104 24.96 -23.90 -50.66
N GLN A 105 25.18 -22.58 -50.64
CA GLN A 105 25.51 -21.82 -51.83
C GLN A 105 26.60 -20.79 -51.48
N VAL A 106 27.77 -21.05 -52.03
CA VAL A 106 28.92 -20.14 -52.11
C VAL A 106 28.65 -19.23 -53.31
N GLY A 107 28.46 -17.93 -53.05
CA GLY A 107 28.40 -16.90 -54.07
C GLY A 107 29.46 -15.84 -53.78
N GLN A 108 30.64 -16.00 -54.38
CA GLN A 108 31.66 -14.96 -54.47
C GLN A 108 31.18 -13.88 -55.42
N ASN A 109 31.28 -12.61 -55.01
CA ASN A 109 31.09 -11.46 -55.89
C ASN A 109 32.32 -10.55 -55.75
N PRO A 110 33.25 -10.53 -56.72
CA PRO A 110 34.37 -9.61 -56.75
C PRO A 110 34.07 -8.52 -57.78
N ASN A 111 33.61 -7.35 -57.33
CA ASN A 111 33.85 -6.09 -58.04
C ASN A 111 33.43 -4.90 -57.17
N GLY A 112 34.37 -3.97 -57.03
CA GLY A 112 34.31 -2.85 -56.10
C GLY A 112 33.49 -1.66 -56.60
N ASN A 113 33.06 -0.86 -55.63
CA ASN A 113 33.06 0.60 -55.72
C ASN A 113 32.90 1.20 -54.31
N PRO A 114 33.77 2.11 -53.83
CA PRO A 114 33.61 2.76 -52.53
C PRO A 114 32.64 3.94 -52.68
N GLY A 115 31.34 3.65 -52.59
CA GLY A 115 30.29 4.67 -52.54
C GLY A 115 30.11 5.20 -51.12
N LEU A 116 30.63 6.40 -50.86
CA LEU A 116 30.29 7.25 -49.70
C LEU A 116 28.82 7.68 -49.78
N GLY A 117 27.92 6.77 -49.44
CA GLY A 117 26.49 7.02 -49.29
C GLY A 117 26.06 6.56 -47.90
N GLN A 118 26.33 7.38 -46.89
CA GLN A 118 25.82 7.16 -45.54
C GLN A 118 24.29 7.22 -45.59
N ASN A 119 23.66 6.05 -45.73
CA ASN A 119 22.26 5.86 -45.37
C ASN A 119 22.19 6.02 -43.85
N LEU A 120 21.88 7.23 -43.40
CA LEU A 120 21.50 7.50 -42.03
C LEU A 120 20.23 6.68 -41.77
N ASN A 121 20.40 5.52 -41.13
CA ASN A 121 19.30 4.75 -40.59
C ASN A 121 18.42 5.73 -39.79
N PRO A 122 17.12 5.89 -40.12
CA PRO A 122 16.24 6.72 -39.33
C PRO A 122 16.28 6.18 -37.90
N ILE A 123 16.72 7.02 -36.96
CA ILE A 123 16.74 6.72 -35.54
C ILE A 123 15.35 6.21 -35.19
N ALA A 124 15.25 4.93 -34.83
CA ALA A 124 13.99 4.29 -34.50
C ALA A 124 13.32 5.12 -33.41
N GLN A 125 12.19 5.75 -33.73
CA GLN A 125 11.44 6.53 -32.76
C GLN A 125 11.08 5.58 -31.59
N PRO A 126 11.28 6.00 -30.33
CA PRO A 126 10.92 5.19 -29.18
C PRO A 126 9.48 4.73 -29.32
N GLN A 127 9.25 3.41 -29.41
CA GLN A 127 7.89 2.88 -29.46
C GLN A 127 7.18 3.28 -28.18
N GLU A 128 6.11 4.06 -28.31
CA GLU A 128 5.29 4.48 -27.19
C GLU A 128 4.59 3.25 -26.62
N VAL A 129 5.06 2.78 -25.45
CA VAL A 129 4.46 1.64 -24.76
C VAL A 129 3.06 2.05 -24.29
N PRO A 130 1.98 1.42 -24.81
CA PRO A 130 0.63 1.76 -24.39
C PRO A 130 0.42 1.38 -22.92
N LEU A 131 -0.23 2.26 -22.16
CA LEU A 131 -0.58 1.98 -20.77
C LEU A 131 -1.82 1.07 -20.71
N PRO A 132 -1.88 0.07 -19.82
CA PRO A 132 -3.03 -0.83 -19.68
C PRO A 132 -4.33 -0.10 -19.30
N TYR A 133 -4.21 0.98 -18.52
CA TYR A 133 -5.32 1.78 -18.03
C TYR A 133 -5.03 3.28 -18.19
N PRO A 134 -6.07 4.11 -18.38
CA PRO A 134 -5.92 5.57 -18.35
C PRO A 134 -5.32 6.05 -17.03
N GLU A 135 -4.44 7.05 -17.11
CA GLU A 135 -3.81 7.65 -15.93
C GLU A 135 -4.73 8.64 -15.23
N ALA A 136 -4.79 8.55 -13.90
CA ALA A 136 -5.47 9.55 -13.07
C ALA A 136 -4.57 10.78 -12.86
N LYS A 137 -4.49 11.64 -13.87
CA LYS A 137 -3.66 12.86 -13.82
C LYS A 137 -4.34 13.98 -13.03
N THR A 138 -3.63 14.51 -12.05
CA THR A 138 -4.02 15.74 -11.33
C THR A 138 -3.14 16.89 -11.80
N PRO A 139 -3.71 17.99 -12.35
CA PRO A 139 -2.92 19.18 -12.65
C PRO A 139 -2.41 19.81 -11.36
N ILE A 140 -1.14 20.20 -11.34
CA ILE A 140 -0.48 20.87 -10.21
C ILE A 140 0.26 22.11 -10.71
N ASN A 141 0.09 23.22 -10.00
CA ASN A 141 0.91 24.41 -10.19
C ASN A 141 1.88 24.53 -9.02
N VAL A 142 3.17 24.30 -9.29
CA VAL A 142 4.23 24.26 -8.28
C VAL A 142 4.35 25.57 -7.50
N ARG A 143 4.03 26.71 -8.14
CA ARG A 143 4.06 28.03 -7.47
C ARG A 143 3.01 28.16 -6.38
N ASP A 144 1.92 27.40 -6.50
CA ASP A 144 0.80 27.41 -5.55
C ASP A 144 0.92 26.28 -4.51
N VAL A 145 2.00 25.48 -4.58
CA VAL A 145 2.23 24.40 -3.62
C VAL A 145 2.71 24.97 -2.29
N THR A 146 1.87 24.84 -1.27
CA THR A 146 2.09 25.37 0.08
C THR A 146 1.87 24.30 1.14
N LEU A 147 2.61 24.41 2.24
CA LEU A 147 2.35 23.64 3.45
C LEU A 147 1.46 24.44 4.39
N LYS A 148 0.42 23.80 4.90
CA LYS A 148 -0.50 24.38 5.88
C LYS A 148 -0.64 23.44 7.06
N ARG A 149 -0.73 24.00 8.26
CA ARG A 149 -1.11 23.25 9.45
C ARG A 149 -2.61 23.39 9.67
N VAL A 150 -3.36 22.29 9.50
CA VAL A 150 -4.82 22.26 9.56
C VAL A 150 -5.24 21.18 10.55
N SER A 151 -6.05 21.55 11.54
CA SER A 151 -6.56 20.60 12.56
C SER A 151 -5.46 19.83 13.30
N GLY A 152 -4.30 20.47 13.52
CA GLY A 152 -3.14 19.86 14.18
C GLY A 152 -2.13 19.22 13.22
N GLY A 153 -2.60 18.68 12.09
CA GLY A 153 -1.77 18.01 11.08
C GLY A 153 -1.18 18.94 10.01
N TRP A 154 -0.08 18.51 9.41
CA TRP A 154 0.60 19.15 8.30
C TRP A 154 0.06 18.60 6.98
N GLN A 155 -0.42 19.50 6.13
CA GLN A 155 -0.99 19.16 4.84
C GLN A 155 -0.28 19.94 3.73
N LEU A 156 -0.08 19.28 2.59
CA LEU A 156 0.43 19.88 1.35
C LEU A 156 -0.75 20.20 0.44
N TRP A 157 -0.83 21.47 0.04
CA TRP A 157 -1.92 22.02 -0.77
C TRP A 157 -1.36 22.57 -2.07
N SER A 158 -2.05 22.36 -3.18
CA SER A 158 -1.82 23.04 -4.47
C SER A 158 -2.99 23.98 -4.71
N GLY A 159 -2.81 25.26 -4.40
CA GLY A 159 -3.92 26.24 -4.38
C GLY A 159 -4.98 25.87 -3.34
N PHE A 160 -6.18 25.51 -3.81
CA PHE A 160 -7.32 25.09 -2.99
C PHE A 160 -7.51 23.56 -2.92
N LYS A 161 -6.68 22.77 -3.61
CA LYS A 161 -6.75 21.30 -3.58
C LYS A 161 -5.74 20.76 -2.58
N MET A 162 -6.21 19.99 -1.60
CA MET A 162 -5.33 19.20 -0.74
C MET A 162 -4.71 18.09 -1.58
N VAL A 163 -3.38 18.08 -1.65
CA VAL A 163 -2.61 17.06 -2.37
C VAL A 163 -2.32 15.89 -1.44
N ARG A 164 -1.94 16.17 -0.18
CA ARG A 164 -1.50 15.13 0.76
C ARG A 164 -1.58 15.58 2.21
N ASP A 165 -1.86 14.64 3.11
CA ASP A 165 -1.82 14.82 4.56
C ASP A 165 -0.64 14.04 5.16
N PHE A 166 0.16 14.70 6.01
CA PHE A 166 1.33 14.14 6.68
C PHE A 166 1.08 13.88 8.17
N GLY A 167 -0.08 14.27 8.71
CA GLY A 167 -0.36 14.26 10.16
C GLY A 167 0.64 15.16 10.91
N ASP A 168 1.11 14.74 12.07
CA ASP A 168 2.02 15.55 12.89
C ASP A 168 3.48 15.59 12.40
N ARG A 169 3.77 15.02 11.21
CA ARG A 169 5.14 14.85 10.67
C ARG A 169 5.60 16.06 9.87
N GLU A 170 5.91 17.15 10.56
CA GLU A 170 6.35 18.41 9.93
C GLU A 170 7.58 18.24 9.03
N LEU A 171 8.61 17.53 9.49
CA LEU A 171 9.87 17.38 8.76
C LEU A 171 9.65 16.66 7.42
N ASP A 172 8.84 15.61 7.43
CA ASP A 172 8.49 14.85 6.24
C ASP A 172 7.66 15.69 5.26
N ALA A 173 6.73 16.51 5.77
CA ALA A 173 5.96 17.44 4.97
C ALA A 173 6.87 18.49 4.28
N ARG A 174 7.84 19.05 5.02
CA ARG A 174 8.84 19.98 4.48
C ARG A 174 9.73 19.32 3.42
N ASN A 175 10.13 18.08 3.63
CA ASN A 175 10.91 17.31 2.65
C ASN A 175 10.09 17.03 1.39
N ALA A 176 8.81 16.66 1.52
CA ALA A 176 7.93 16.50 0.37
C ALA A 176 7.75 17.82 -0.40
N LEU A 177 7.54 18.95 0.29
CA LEU A 177 7.48 20.27 -0.37
C LEU A 177 8.74 20.59 -1.18
N ARG A 178 9.93 20.23 -0.69
CA ARG A 178 11.19 20.37 -1.44
C ARG A 178 11.17 19.53 -2.71
N VAL A 179 10.77 18.27 -2.63
CA VAL A 179 10.62 17.38 -3.80
C VAL A 179 9.69 18.00 -4.85
N TYR A 180 8.53 18.55 -4.46
CA TYR A 180 7.62 19.21 -5.41
C TYR A 180 8.25 20.46 -6.05
N LYS A 181 8.99 21.26 -5.28
CA LYS A 181 9.66 22.46 -5.80
C LYS A 181 10.81 22.13 -6.76
N ASP A 182 11.50 21.03 -6.50
CA ASP A 182 12.63 20.57 -7.30
C ASP A 182 12.17 19.92 -8.61
N LEU A 183 11.19 19.02 -8.55
CA LEU A 183 10.66 18.31 -9.72
C LEU A 183 9.85 19.23 -10.65
N ARG A 184 9.28 20.31 -10.10
CA ARG A 184 8.40 21.26 -10.80
C ARG A 184 7.29 20.59 -11.64
N PRO A 185 6.52 19.62 -11.09
CA PRO A 185 5.44 18.96 -11.83
C PRO A 185 4.40 19.95 -12.38
N THR A 186 3.97 19.75 -13.61
CA THR A 186 2.72 20.29 -14.14
C THR A 186 1.55 19.32 -13.92
N GLU A 187 1.85 18.02 -13.84
CA GLU A 187 0.90 16.96 -13.58
C GLU A 187 1.45 16.03 -12.48
N TRP A 188 0.56 15.48 -11.67
CA TRP A 188 0.86 14.46 -10.68
C TRP A 188 -0.04 13.27 -10.89
N VAL A 189 0.56 12.09 -10.91
CA VAL A 189 -0.15 10.84 -11.18
C VAL A 189 0.04 9.89 -10.00
N THR A 190 -1.02 9.20 -9.63
CA THR A 190 -1.01 8.19 -8.57
C THR A 190 -1.47 6.85 -9.12
N ILE A 191 -0.72 5.78 -8.79
CA ILE A 191 -1.07 4.39 -9.09
C ILE A 191 -1.24 3.65 -7.76
N GLY A 192 -2.28 2.83 -7.68
CA GLY A 192 -2.68 2.12 -6.46
C GLY A 192 -4.02 2.61 -5.95
N THR A 193 -5.01 1.71 -5.88
CA THR A 193 -6.30 1.98 -5.23
C THR A 193 -6.61 0.92 -4.17
N PRO A 194 -7.19 1.28 -3.01
CA PRO A 194 -7.61 2.62 -2.57
C PRO A 194 -6.48 3.48 -1.98
N ARG A 195 -5.28 2.94 -1.77
CA ARG A 195 -4.12 3.68 -1.28
C ARG A 195 -3.08 3.80 -2.41
N PRO A 196 -2.57 5.00 -2.70
CA PRO A 196 -1.53 5.16 -3.71
C PRO A 196 -0.26 4.44 -3.23
N VAL A 197 0.26 3.55 -4.08
CA VAL A 197 1.51 2.82 -3.84
C VAL A 197 2.67 3.56 -4.50
N VAL A 198 2.42 4.10 -5.69
CA VAL A 198 3.41 4.81 -6.51
C VAL A 198 2.85 6.14 -6.95
N GLU A 199 3.67 7.17 -6.86
CA GLU A 199 3.36 8.49 -7.40
C GLU A 199 4.45 8.94 -8.35
N TYR A 200 4.11 9.78 -9.31
CA TYR A 200 5.10 10.41 -10.16
C TYR A 200 4.63 11.76 -10.66
N ALA A 201 5.63 12.62 -10.84
CA ALA A 201 5.50 13.92 -11.46
C ALA A 201 5.66 13.78 -12.98
N LEU A 202 4.92 14.58 -13.73
CA LEU A 202 5.22 14.88 -15.13
C LEU A 202 5.36 16.39 -15.30
N VAL A 203 6.26 16.80 -16.20
CA VAL A 203 6.47 18.18 -16.65
C VAL A 203 6.15 18.21 -18.14
N ASP A 204 5.04 18.85 -18.48
CA ASP A 204 4.51 18.93 -19.85
C ASP A 204 4.37 17.53 -20.50
N GLY A 205 3.86 16.57 -19.73
CA GLY A 205 3.65 15.18 -20.17
C GLY A 205 4.91 14.31 -20.23
N LYS A 206 6.08 14.81 -19.80
CA LYS A 206 7.35 14.08 -19.77
C LYS A 206 7.83 13.84 -18.34
N SER A 207 8.69 12.85 -18.14
CA SER A 207 9.36 12.65 -16.85
C SER A 207 10.17 13.91 -16.50
N PRO A 208 10.14 14.41 -15.25
CA PRO A 208 11.08 15.42 -14.81
C PRO A 208 12.50 14.84 -14.92
N VAL A 209 13.27 15.36 -15.88
CA VAL A 209 14.70 15.09 -15.96
C VAL A 209 15.35 16.00 -14.94
N THR A 210 15.75 15.42 -13.83
CA THR A 210 16.58 16.15 -12.89
C THR A 210 17.94 16.30 -13.55
N LEU A 211 18.19 17.46 -14.15
CA LEU A 211 19.51 17.88 -14.59
C LEU A 211 20.38 17.79 -13.35
N GLY A 212 21.17 16.72 -13.24
CA GLY A 212 22.25 16.65 -12.28
C GLY A 212 23.07 17.89 -12.57
N MET A 213 22.95 18.91 -11.71
CA MET A 213 23.84 20.05 -11.76
C MET A 213 25.23 19.42 -11.71
N PRO A 214 26.03 19.49 -12.81
CA PRO A 214 27.38 18.97 -12.77
C PRO A 214 28.01 19.66 -11.57
N GLY A 215 28.60 18.84 -10.68
CA GLY A 215 29.22 19.33 -9.46
C GLY A 215 29.98 20.59 -9.82
N ARG A 216 29.57 21.72 -9.23
CA ARG A 216 30.39 22.91 -9.26
C ARG A 216 31.60 22.50 -8.44
N ASP A 217 32.57 21.92 -9.12
CA ASP A 217 33.87 21.59 -8.57
C ASP A 217 34.46 22.93 -8.15
N ASP A 218 34.23 23.25 -6.89
CA ASP A 218 34.89 24.33 -6.19
C ASP A 218 36.38 23.96 -6.14
N ALA A 219 37.07 24.28 -7.24
CA ALA A 219 38.52 24.28 -7.39
C ALA A 219 39.18 25.40 -6.56
N ALA A 220 38.64 25.71 -5.39
CA ALA A 220 39.19 26.69 -4.45
C ALA A 220 39.37 26.03 -3.09
N GLY A 221 40.49 25.30 -3.01
CA GLY A 221 41.20 24.81 -1.82
C GLY A 221 40.61 25.11 -0.44
N GLY A 222 40.14 24.05 0.21
CA GLY A 222 39.91 24.01 1.64
C GLY A 222 39.75 22.57 2.10
N GLY A 223 40.87 21.92 2.42
CA GLY A 223 40.93 20.51 2.84
C GLY A 223 40.17 20.25 4.15
N GLY A 224 38.86 20.09 4.07
CA GLY A 224 38.01 19.50 5.09
C GLY A 224 37.43 18.22 4.54
N ALA A 225 37.93 17.07 4.98
CA ALA A 225 37.37 15.77 4.66
C ALA A 225 36.00 15.61 5.33
N THR A 226 34.97 16.25 4.78
CA THR A 226 33.58 15.87 5.01
C THR A 226 33.19 14.89 3.91
N THR A 227 33.11 13.62 4.28
CA THR A 227 32.51 12.55 3.49
C THR A 227 31.17 12.99 2.87
N GLY A 228 31.11 13.04 1.53
CA GLY A 228 29.90 12.76 0.73
C GLY A 228 28.75 13.78 0.78
N GLY A 229 28.97 14.99 0.28
CA GLY A 229 27.85 15.89 -0.06
C GLY A 229 26.98 15.30 -1.18
N PRO A 230 25.63 15.28 -1.04
CA PRO A 230 24.75 14.54 -1.93
C PRO A 230 24.65 15.21 -3.30
N VAL A 231 24.87 14.41 -4.36
CA VAL A 231 24.58 14.78 -5.74
C VAL A 231 23.11 15.18 -5.84
N VAL A 232 22.90 16.46 -6.15
CA VAL A 232 21.62 17.17 -6.23
C VAL A 232 20.79 16.58 -7.36
N THR A 233 19.88 15.65 -7.04
CA THR A 233 18.62 15.35 -7.77
C THR A 233 17.60 14.62 -6.85
N GLY A 234 17.58 15.00 -5.56
CA GLY A 234 16.75 14.38 -4.52
C GLY A 234 16.61 15.23 -3.26
N ALA A 235 16.44 16.55 -3.37
CA ALA A 235 16.28 17.35 -2.15
C ALA A 235 14.99 16.96 -1.44
N GLY A 236 15.14 16.41 -0.24
CA GLY A 236 14.05 15.85 0.57
C GLY A 236 13.88 14.33 0.46
N ALA A 237 14.48 13.67 -0.53
CA ALA A 237 14.56 12.21 -0.54
C ALA A 237 15.53 11.73 0.54
N THR A 238 15.05 10.84 1.41
CA THR A 238 15.86 10.17 2.42
C THR A 238 16.59 8.96 1.86
N ASN A 239 16.04 8.36 0.80
CA ASN A 239 16.64 7.23 0.09
C ASN A 239 16.36 7.34 -1.42
N ILE A 240 17.33 6.97 -2.25
CA ILE A 240 17.20 6.90 -3.70
C ILE A 240 17.66 5.51 -4.15
N VAL A 241 16.78 4.78 -4.82
CA VAL A 241 17.06 3.42 -5.32
C VAL A 241 17.03 3.44 -6.85
N PRO A 242 18.08 2.98 -7.55
CA PRO A 242 18.08 2.91 -9.01
C PRO A 242 17.18 1.77 -9.51
N ILE A 243 16.56 1.95 -10.68
CA ILE A 243 15.77 0.93 -11.39
C ILE A 243 16.50 0.52 -12.67
N ASP A 244 16.75 -0.78 -12.85
CA ASP A 244 17.20 -1.30 -14.15
C ASP A 244 16.01 -1.45 -15.11
N LEU A 245 15.83 -0.45 -15.99
CA LEU A 245 14.77 -0.41 -17.00
C LEU A 245 14.73 -1.63 -17.94
N ARG A 246 15.85 -2.36 -18.09
CA ARG A 246 15.92 -3.54 -18.95
C ARG A 246 15.32 -4.78 -18.30
N THR A 247 15.37 -4.85 -16.97
CA THR A 247 14.96 -6.04 -16.21
C THR A 247 13.75 -5.79 -15.31
N VAL A 248 13.27 -4.54 -15.24
CA VAL A 248 12.06 -4.17 -14.50
C VAL A 248 10.85 -4.95 -15.03
N ARG A 249 10.15 -5.61 -14.10
CA ARG A 249 9.03 -6.50 -14.39
C ARG A 249 8.07 -6.59 -13.20
N VAL A 250 6.89 -7.12 -13.48
CA VAL A 250 5.93 -7.53 -12.46
C VAL A 250 6.20 -8.99 -12.10
N GLU A 251 6.27 -9.29 -10.80
CA GLU A 251 6.51 -10.65 -10.31
C GLU A 251 5.65 -10.92 -9.07
N ALA A 252 5.08 -12.12 -8.99
CA ALA A 252 4.34 -12.56 -7.80
C ALA A 252 5.32 -13.07 -6.74
N VAL A 253 5.42 -12.36 -5.62
CA VAL A 253 6.35 -12.67 -4.52
C VAL A 253 5.52 -12.94 -3.27
N ARG A 254 5.57 -14.17 -2.73
CA ARG A 254 4.81 -14.57 -1.53
C ARG A 254 3.32 -14.20 -1.59
N GLY A 255 2.71 -14.30 -2.77
CA GLY A 255 1.29 -14.02 -2.97
C GLY A 255 0.90 -12.57 -3.18
N VAL A 256 1.86 -11.64 -3.24
CA VAL A 256 1.62 -10.24 -3.62
C VAL A 256 2.30 -9.91 -4.93
N TRP A 257 1.73 -8.96 -5.67
CA TRP A 257 2.28 -8.46 -6.91
C TRP A 257 3.27 -7.34 -6.62
N CYS A 258 4.52 -7.58 -6.99
CA CYS A 258 5.59 -6.63 -6.80
C CYS A 258 6.14 -6.15 -8.14
N VAL A 259 6.56 -4.89 -8.16
CA VAL A 259 7.42 -4.37 -9.24
C VAL A 259 8.85 -4.45 -8.75
N ARG A 260 9.68 -5.14 -9.51
CA ARG A 260 11.07 -5.40 -9.18
C ARG A 260 11.94 -5.44 -10.43
N ASP A 261 13.23 -5.28 -10.24
CA ASP A 261 14.23 -5.62 -11.25
C ASP A 261 15.05 -6.83 -10.78
N ASP A 262 16.20 -7.09 -11.39
CA ASP A 262 17.06 -8.20 -10.98
C ASP A 262 17.65 -8.03 -9.57
N ASP A 263 17.87 -6.81 -9.13
CA ASP A 263 18.66 -6.48 -7.95
C ASP A 263 17.80 -5.99 -6.78
N ASN A 264 16.65 -5.37 -7.04
CA ASN A 264 15.82 -4.70 -6.06
C ASN A 264 14.33 -4.97 -6.25
N LEU A 265 13.61 -5.02 -5.13
CA LEU A 265 12.16 -4.92 -5.07
C LEU A 265 11.76 -3.46 -4.82
N HIS A 266 11.08 -2.85 -5.79
CA HIS A 266 10.76 -1.41 -5.76
C HIS A 266 9.41 -1.12 -5.10
N PHE A 267 8.37 -1.88 -5.47
CA PHE A 267 7.00 -1.61 -5.03
C PHE A 267 6.23 -2.89 -4.75
N ASN A 268 5.31 -2.82 -3.79
CA ASN A 268 4.40 -3.90 -3.43
C ASN A 268 2.95 -3.41 -3.58
N PHE A 269 2.23 -3.99 -4.53
CA PHE A 269 0.84 -3.67 -4.88
C PHE A 269 -0.16 -4.62 -4.22
N GLY A 270 0.28 -5.46 -3.27
CA GLY A 270 -0.60 -6.40 -2.59
C GLY A 270 -1.25 -7.38 -3.57
N PRO A 271 -2.57 -7.62 -3.50
CA PRO A 271 -3.26 -8.54 -4.39
C PRO A 271 -3.56 -7.98 -5.80
N VAL A 272 -3.28 -6.69 -6.05
CA VAL A 272 -3.74 -5.99 -7.27
C VAL A 272 -2.69 -6.03 -8.38
N ARG A 273 -2.77 -7.05 -9.24
CA ARG A 273 -1.86 -7.23 -10.39
C ARG A 273 -1.91 -6.07 -11.38
N ALA A 274 -3.11 -5.59 -11.67
CA ALA A 274 -3.38 -4.53 -12.66
C ALA A 274 -2.57 -3.25 -12.37
N ASP A 275 -2.54 -2.83 -11.11
CA ASP A 275 -1.81 -1.64 -10.67
C ASP A 275 -0.28 -1.82 -10.82
N ALA A 276 0.24 -3.02 -10.55
CA ALA A 276 1.66 -3.34 -10.74
C ALA A 276 2.06 -3.30 -12.23
N GLU A 277 1.22 -3.84 -13.11
CA GLU A 277 1.42 -3.80 -14.57
C GLU A 277 1.37 -2.37 -15.10
N GLN A 278 0.43 -1.56 -14.60
CA GLN A 278 0.36 -0.14 -14.93
C GLN A 278 1.62 0.61 -14.49
N ALA A 279 2.16 0.31 -13.31
CA ALA A 279 3.39 0.93 -12.82
C ALA A 279 4.62 0.57 -13.68
N VAL A 280 4.78 -0.70 -14.09
CA VAL A 280 5.87 -1.09 -15.01
C VAL A 280 5.73 -0.43 -16.37
N ALA A 281 4.50 -0.33 -16.89
CA ALA A 281 4.25 0.36 -18.15
C ALA A 281 4.60 1.85 -18.05
N ALA A 282 4.23 2.53 -16.96
CA ALA A 282 4.59 3.92 -16.70
C ALA A 282 6.11 4.11 -16.57
N ILE A 283 6.79 3.23 -15.82
CA ILE A 283 8.26 3.23 -15.67
C ILE A 283 8.95 3.18 -17.04
N ARG A 284 8.50 2.28 -17.93
CA ARG A 284 9.08 2.12 -19.26
C ARG A 284 8.72 3.27 -20.20
N ARG A 285 7.46 3.73 -20.19
CA ARG A 285 6.97 4.80 -21.07
C ARG A 285 7.69 6.13 -20.81
N TYR A 286 7.89 6.47 -19.54
CA TYR A 286 8.51 7.73 -19.15
C TYR A 286 10.01 7.63 -18.83
N GLY A 287 10.60 6.43 -18.90
CA GLY A 287 12.03 6.23 -18.61
C GLY A 287 12.41 6.50 -17.15
N PHE A 288 11.50 6.22 -16.20
CA PHE A 288 11.77 6.41 -14.78
C PHE A 288 12.79 5.40 -14.27
N ASN A 289 14.01 5.85 -14.06
CA ASN A 289 15.14 4.99 -13.72
C ASN A 289 15.56 5.09 -12.25
N ARG A 290 14.79 5.81 -11.42
CA ARG A 290 15.02 5.97 -9.98
C ARG A 290 13.71 6.04 -9.20
N VAL A 291 13.75 5.49 -7.99
CA VAL A 291 12.74 5.65 -6.95
C VAL A 291 13.30 6.54 -5.86
N GLY A 292 12.61 7.65 -5.56
CA GLY A 292 12.89 8.48 -4.40
C GLY A 292 11.91 8.16 -3.27
N THR A 293 12.41 8.05 -2.05
CA THR A 293 11.59 7.88 -0.85
C THR A 293 11.76 9.10 0.06
N VAL A 294 10.65 9.64 0.55
CA VAL A 294 10.62 10.68 1.59
C VAL A 294 10.05 10.07 2.87
N GLY A 295 10.64 10.42 4.01
CA GLY A 295 10.24 9.95 5.32
C GLY A 295 11.40 9.27 6.06
N GLN A 296 11.47 9.47 7.39
CA GLN A 296 12.39 8.72 8.24
C GLN A 296 11.68 7.50 8.86
N GLY A 297 12.22 6.30 8.62
CA GLY A 297 11.68 5.05 9.13
C GLY A 297 10.48 4.52 8.34
N VAL A 298 9.36 5.25 8.31
CA VAL A 298 8.17 4.89 7.52
C VAL A 298 8.06 5.84 6.34
N PRO A 299 8.15 5.34 5.09
CA PRO A 299 7.94 6.15 3.89
C PRO A 299 6.63 6.93 3.96
N VAL A 300 6.70 8.25 3.85
CA VAL A 300 5.51 9.09 3.64
C VAL A 300 5.16 9.16 2.17
N MET A 301 6.16 9.21 1.30
CA MET A 301 6.02 9.42 -0.13
C MET A 301 7.08 8.60 -0.84
N THR A 302 6.65 7.89 -1.88
CA THR A 302 7.55 7.22 -2.80
C THR A 302 7.21 7.73 -4.19
N TYR A 303 8.22 8.22 -4.92
CA TYR A 303 8.02 8.84 -6.21
C TYR A 303 9.03 8.36 -7.25
N LEU A 304 8.61 8.34 -8.51
CA LEU A 304 9.47 8.03 -9.65
C LEU A 304 10.02 9.30 -10.28
N PHE A 305 11.25 9.25 -10.77
CA PHE A 305 11.86 10.31 -11.57
C PHE A 305 12.93 9.75 -12.52
N ALA A 306 13.33 10.56 -13.51
CA ALA A 306 14.38 10.22 -14.46
C ALA A 306 15.66 11.00 -14.12
N GLY A 307 16.74 10.29 -13.80
CA GLY A 307 18.08 10.85 -13.63
C GLY A 307 18.99 10.53 -14.83
N SER A 308 20.10 11.24 -14.96
CA SER A 308 21.13 10.88 -15.95
C SER A 308 21.70 9.48 -15.66
N GLU A 309 21.93 8.70 -16.73
CA GLU A 309 22.50 7.35 -16.66
C GLU A 309 23.92 7.38 -16.07
N GLU A 310 24.67 8.45 -16.33
CA GLU A 310 26.02 8.67 -15.82
C GLU A 310 26.08 8.77 -14.28
N ALA A 311 24.99 9.19 -13.64
CA ALA A 311 24.89 9.22 -12.19
C ALA A 311 24.47 7.87 -11.58
N MET A 312 24.27 6.82 -12.40
CA MET A 312 24.02 5.49 -11.84
C MET A 312 25.32 4.93 -11.28
N PRO A 313 25.31 4.40 -10.04
CA PRO A 313 26.46 3.64 -9.56
C PRO A 313 26.75 2.54 -10.59
N ALA A 314 28.02 2.36 -10.94
CA ALA A 314 28.44 1.29 -11.85
C ALA A 314 27.73 0.01 -11.44
N LYS A 315 27.06 -0.64 -12.42
CA LYS A 315 26.14 -1.76 -12.21
C LYS A 315 26.72 -2.67 -11.14
N ALA A 316 26.07 -2.71 -9.97
CA ALA A 316 26.54 -3.53 -8.86
C ALA A 316 26.70 -4.95 -9.40
N ASP A 317 27.88 -5.55 -9.19
CA ASP A 317 28.12 -6.89 -9.68
C ASP A 317 26.98 -7.80 -9.23
N LYS A 318 26.41 -8.58 -10.17
CA LYS A 318 25.35 -9.58 -9.92
C LYS A 318 25.83 -10.76 -9.06
N GLY A 319 26.76 -10.50 -8.15
CA GLY A 319 27.38 -11.44 -7.26
C GLY A 319 26.40 -11.96 -6.20
N PRO A 320 26.83 -12.96 -5.42
CA PRO A 320 26.00 -13.61 -4.41
C PRO A 320 25.45 -12.62 -3.37
N LEU A 321 26.15 -11.52 -3.08
CA LEU A 321 25.70 -10.50 -2.13
C LEU A 321 24.43 -9.77 -2.60
N ALA A 322 24.29 -9.47 -3.89
CA ALA A 322 23.09 -8.83 -4.43
C ALA A 322 21.86 -9.73 -4.27
N ARG A 323 22.02 -11.04 -4.51
CA ARG A 323 20.94 -12.03 -4.31
C ARG A 323 20.54 -12.15 -2.84
N VAL A 324 21.50 -12.12 -1.91
CA VAL A 324 21.22 -12.14 -0.47
C VAL A 324 20.48 -10.86 -0.04
N ALA A 325 20.88 -9.69 -0.54
CA ALA A 325 20.21 -8.43 -0.25
C ALA A 325 18.76 -8.42 -0.76
N LEU A 326 18.54 -8.90 -1.98
CA LEU A 326 17.21 -9.07 -2.54
C LEU A 326 16.35 -10.05 -1.73
N GLN A 327 16.91 -11.19 -1.33
CA GLN A 327 16.19 -12.14 -0.49
C GLN A 327 15.80 -11.51 0.85
N ALA A 328 16.68 -10.72 1.46
CA ALA A 328 16.36 -9.97 2.67
C ALA A 328 15.23 -8.94 2.45
N GLN A 329 15.15 -8.30 1.28
CA GLN A 329 14.02 -7.42 0.93
C GLN A 329 12.71 -8.21 0.81
N ILE A 330 12.74 -9.40 0.19
CA ILE A 330 11.59 -10.30 0.08
C ILE A 330 11.11 -10.78 1.46
N ASP A 331 12.04 -11.11 2.35
CA ASP A 331 11.73 -11.55 3.71
C ASP A 331 11.22 -10.39 4.58
N GLY A 332 11.69 -9.17 4.30
CA GLY A 332 11.27 -7.92 4.94
C GLY A 332 9.97 -7.31 4.42
N LEU A 333 9.26 -7.97 3.49
CA LEU A 333 7.97 -7.49 3.01
C LEU A 333 6.95 -7.41 4.15
N THR A 334 6.44 -6.20 4.39
CA THR A 334 5.43 -5.94 5.41
C THR A 334 4.02 -6.35 4.97
N ARG A 335 3.80 -6.63 3.69
CA ARG A 335 2.52 -7.11 3.14
C ARG A 335 2.80 -8.31 2.27
N VAL A 336 2.19 -9.44 2.60
CA VAL A 336 2.31 -10.70 1.86
C VAL A 336 0.93 -11.31 1.66
N GLY A 337 0.78 -12.33 0.82
CA GLY A 337 -0.48 -13.05 0.68
C GLY A 337 -0.72 -13.96 1.89
N ILE A 338 -1.98 -14.31 2.15
CA ILE A 338 -2.37 -15.25 3.20
C ILE A 338 -2.17 -16.67 2.66
N PRO A 339 -1.28 -17.49 3.24
CA PRO A 339 -1.05 -18.85 2.77
C PRO A 339 -2.20 -19.77 3.22
N VAL A 340 -2.98 -20.27 2.26
CA VAL A 340 -4.07 -21.23 2.49
C VAL A 340 -3.71 -22.56 1.84
N ALA A 341 -3.70 -23.62 2.65
CA ALA A 341 -3.37 -24.97 2.21
C ALA A 341 -4.27 -25.40 1.04
N GLY A 342 -3.67 -25.88 -0.05
CA GLY A 342 -4.36 -26.33 -1.27
C GLY A 342 -4.85 -25.21 -2.20
N VAL A 343 -4.81 -23.94 -1.78
CA VAL A 343 -5.24 -22.79 -2.60
C VAL A 343 -4.06 -21.94 -3.04
N GLY A 344 -3.00 -21.88 -2.23
CA GLY A 344 -1.88 -20.99 -2.44
C GLY A 344 -2.06 -19.72 -1.61
N PHE A 345 -1.75 -18.56 -2.19
CA PHE A 345 -1.86 -17.29 -1.48
C PHE A 345 -3.14 -16.54 -1.88
N VAL A 346 -3.84 -16.00 -0.88
CA VAL A 346 -5.07 -15.22 -1.08
C VAL A 346 -5.03 -13.94 -0.25
N GLY A 347 -5.72 -12.89 -0.69
CA GLY A 347 -5.85 -11.64 0.08
C GLY A 347 -4.51 -11.00 0.46
N GLU A 348 -4.52 -10.27 1.57
CA GLU A 348 -3.38 -9.52 2.11
C GLU A 348 -3.20 -9.84 3.59
N MET A 349 -1.96 -10.09 4.00
CA MET A 349 -1.52 -10.34 5.37
C MET A 349 -0.44 -9.32 5.74
N THR A 350 -0.65 -8.62 6.86
CA THR A 350 0.29 -7.67 7.44
C THR A 350 0.73 -8.18 8.82
N PRO A 351 2.05 -8.27 9.12
CA PRO A 351 2.50 -8.61 10.45
C PRO A 351 2.17 -7.48 11.42
N VAL A 352 1.72 -7.84 12.61
CA VAL A 352 1.27 -6.92 13.66
C VAL A 352 2.01 -7.26 14.94
N ASP A 353 2.56 -6.24 15.59
CA ASP A 353 3.09 -6.37 16.96
C ASP A 353 1.96 -6.02 17.95
N SER A 354 1.39 -7.03 18.60
CA SER A 354 0.29 -6.86 19.56
C SER A 354 0.65 -5.97 20.75
N ARG A 355 1.96 -5.76 21.03
CA ARG A 355 2.44 -4.91 22.12
C ARG A 355 2.57 -3.44 21.71
N LYS A 356 2.54 -3.16 20.41
CA LYS A 356 2.67 -1.81 19.83
C LYS A 356 1.38 -1.36 19.16
N LEU A 357 0.24 -1.86 19.63
CA LEU A 357 -1.07 -1.38 19.19
C LEU A 357 -1.28 0.03 19.72
N ASP A 358 -1.61 0.94 18.81
CA ASP A 358 -1.87 2.34 19.09
C ASP A 358 -3.37 2.61 18.96
N VAL A 359 -3.89 3.44 19.86
CA VAL A 359 -5.27 3.94 19.81
C VAL A 359 -5.19 5.43 19.57
N ARG A 360 -5.55 5.84 18.35
CA ARG A 360 -5.46 7.24 17.93
C ARG A 360 -6.73 7.70 17.25
N LYS A 361 -6.88 9.03 17.18
CA LYS A 361 -7.96 9.66 16.45
C LYS A 361 -7.56 9.84 14.98
N ASP A 362 -8.38 9.34 14.07
CA ASP A 362 -8.22 9.47 12.62
C ASP A 362 -9.49 10.14 12.06
N GLY A 363 -9.41 11.45 11.86
CA GLY A 363 -10.57 12.29 11.54
C GLY A 363 -11.59 12.34 12.68
N GLY A 364 -12.81 11.88 12.41
CA GLY A 364 -13.90 11.80 13.40
C GLY A 364 -13.89 10.51 14.23
N ASP A 365 -13.09 9.52 13.84
CA ASP A 365 -13.14 8.18 14.41
C ASP A 365 -11.93 7.88 15.29
N TRP A 366 -12.16 7.10 16.34
CA TRP A 366 -11.11 6.39 17.06
C TRP A 366 -10.79 5.09 16.35
N VAL A 367 -9.49 4.86 16.14
CA VAL A 367 -9.01 3.70 15.42
C VAL A 367 -7.98 2.94 16.25
N VAL A 368 -7.97 1.62 16.11
CA VAL A 368 -6.87 0.77 16.58
C VAL A 368 -5.95 0.54 15.39
N ALA A 369 -4.68 0.87 15.54
CA ALA A 369 -3.69 0.78 14.48
C ALA A 369 -2.42 0.05 14.94
N SER A 370 -1.71 -0.57 13.99
CA SER A 370 -0.33 -1.02 14.17
C SER A 370 0.54 -0.25 13.17
N GLY A 371 1.25 0.75 13.67
CA GLY A 371 2.00 1.70 12.84
C GLY A 371 1.10 2.51 11.90
N ALA A 372 1.23 2.26 10.60
CA ALA A 372 0.40 2.89 9.56
C ALA A 372 -0.89 2.09 9.25
N GLU A 373 -0.97 0.82 9.66
CA GLU A 373 -2.10 -0.04 9.30
C GLU A 373 -3.23 0.11 10.32
N VAL A 374 -4.41 0.49 9.84
CA VAL A 374 -5.63 0.57 10.66
C VAL A 374 -6.26 -0.81 10.73
N LEU A 375 -6.31 -1.37 11.93
CA LEU A 375 -6.88 -2.69 12.20
C LEU A 375 -8.40 -2.62 12.41
N GLY A 376 -8.90 -1.47 12.88
CA GLY A 376 -10.31 -1.26 13.19
C GLY A 376 -10.70 0.19 13.41
N ARG A 377 -11.94 0.53 13.06
CA ARG A 377 -12.56 1.84 13.32
C ARG A 377 -13.70 1.66 14.32
N PHE A 378 -13.73 2.51 15.34
CA PHE A 378 -14.66 2.44 16.49
C PHE A 378 -15.54 3.68 16.63
N GLY A 379 -15.56 4.54 15.61
CA GLY A 379 -16.41 5.73 15.58
C GLY A 379 -15.99 6.73 16.66
N PRO A 380 -16.92 7.48 17.28
CA PRO A 380 -16.57 8.46 18.31
C PRO A 380 -16.15 7.84 19.66
N SER A 381 -16.22 6.51 19.81
CA SER A 381 -15.99 5.83 21.10
C SER A 381 -14.53 5.45 21.31
N GLU A 382 -13.80 6.30 22.03
CA GLU A 382 -12.42 6.02 22.46
C GLU A 382 -12.35 4.75 23.32
N TRP A 383 -13.31 4.59 24.23
CA TRP A 383 -13.33 3.47 25.16
C TRP A 383 -13.45 2.13 24.42
N ALA A 384 -14.29 2.06 23.38
CA ALA A 384 -14.41 0.85 22.56
C ALA A 384 -13.10 0.53 21.80
N ALA A 385 -12.40 1.55 21.30
CA ALA A 385 -11.10 1.35 20.66
C ALA A 385 -10.03 0.86 21.66
N ARG A 386 -9.99 1.43 22.87
CA ARG A 386 -9.08 0.99 23.93
C ARG A 386 -9.36 -0.42 24.41
N ASP A 387 -10.63 -0.78 24.57
CA ASP A 387 -11.03 -2.15 24.92
C ASP A 387 -10.62 -3.14 23.81
N ALA A 388 -10.80 -2.75 22.54
CA ALA A 388 -10.38 -3.57 21.43
C ALA A 388 -8.86 -3.77 21.33
N ALA A 389 -8.07 -2.71 21.56
CA ALA A 389 -6.62 -2.82 21.61
C ALA A 389 -6.16 -3.77 22.74
N ARG A 390 -6.80 -3.72 23.91
CA ARG A 390 -6.52 -4.68 25.01
C ARG A 390 -6.88 -6.10 24.63
N ALA A 391 -8.08 -6.32 24.09
CA ALA A 391 -8.52 -7.64 23.61
C ALA A 391 -7.55 -8.22 22.56
N MET A 392 -7.11 -7.42 21.59
CA MET A 392 -6.11 -7.83 20.59
C MET A 392 -4.73 -8.13 21.22
N GLY A 393 -4.33 -7.35 22.22
CA GLY A 393 -3.12 -7.59 23.02
C GLY A 393 -3.16 -8.93 23.75
N ASP A 394 -4.28 -9.24 24.41
CA ASP A 394 -4.51 -10.48 25.16
C ASP A 394 -4.57 -11.71 24.25
N MET A 395 -5.18 -11.57 23.06
CA MET A 395 -5.17 -12.60 22.01
C MET A 395 -3.78 -12.88 21.44
N ARG A 396 -2.83 -11.95 21.62
CA ARG A 396 -1.48 -11.97 21.02
C ARG A 396 -1.52 -12.08 19.50
N VAL A 397 -2.34 -11.25 18.87
CA VAL A 397 -2.43 -11.20 17.40
C VAL A 397 -1.07 -10.86 16.79
N THR A 398 -0.62 -11.67 15.83
CA THR A 398 0.67 -11.49 15.16
C THR A 398 0.51 -11.14 13.69
N GLU A 399 -0.65 -11.44 13.10
CA GLU A 399 -0.94 -11.11 11.72
C GLU A 399 -2.37 -10.56 11.61
N PHE A 400 -2.53 -9.55 10.76
CA PHE A 400 -3.80 -9.00 10.34
C PHE A 400 -4.05 -9.33 8.88
N CYS A 401 -5.17 -9.97 8.60
CA CYS A 401 -5.51 -10.52 7.30
C CYS A 401 -6.74 -9.79 6.73
N LYS A 402 -6.71 -9.52 5.43
CA LYS A 402 -7.81 -8.95 4.63
C LYS A 402 -8.05 -9.85 3.43
N VAL A 403 -9.29 -10.28 3.23
CA VAL A 403 -9.66 -11.09 2.06
C VAL A 403 -10.89 -10.50 1.39
N GLY A 404 -10.83 -10.46 0.06
CA GLY A 404 -11.95 -10.08 -0.76
C GLY A 404 -12.18 -8.58 -0.88
N SER A 405 -13.09 -8.21 -1.78
CA SER A 405 -13.55 -6.85 -2.02
C SER A 405 -14.48 -6.36 -0.91
N GLY A 406 -15.19 -7.29 -0.23
CA GLY A 406 -16.01 -6.99 0.95
C GLY A 406 -15.19 -6.60 2.17
N GLY A 407 -13.85 -6.76 2.11
CA GLY A 407 -12.94 -6.39 3.18
C GLY A 407 -13.10 -7.25 4.42
N LEU A 408 -13.36 -8.56 4.26
CA LEU A 408 -13.39 -9.46 5.42
C LEU A 408 -12.02 -9.40 6.10
N THR A 409 -12.03 -9.03 7.38
CA THR A 409 -10.82 -8.96 8.19
C THR A 409 -10.82 -10.05 9.25
N PHE A 410 -9.65 -10.60 9.53
CA PHE A 410 -9.42 -11.52 10.63
C PHE A 410 -7.99 -11.43 11.11
N PHE A 411 -7.71 -12.05 12.26
CA PHE A 411 -6.39 -12.08 12.86
C PHE A 411 -5.87 -13.51 12.93
N LEU A 412 -4.56 -13.66 12.91
CA LEU A 412 -3.88 -14.91 13.19
C LEU A 412 -2.90 -14.73 14.38
N VAL A 413 -2.56 -15.87 14.99
CA VAL A 413 -1.59 -16.01 16.08
C VAL A 413 -0.55 -17.05 15.64
N ASN A 414 0.62 -16.58 15.25
CA ASN A 414 1.72 -17.31 14.62
C ASN A 414 1.23 -18.17 13.45
N GLY A 415 0.52 -17.54 12.52
CA GLY A 415 -0.04 -18.19 11.33
C GLY A 415 -1.19 -19.18 11.62
N LYS A 416 -1.80 -19.16 12.80
CA LYS A 416 -2.94 -20.03 13.18
C LYS A 416 -4.15 -19.23 13.62
N ALA A 417 -5.34 -19.83 13.55
CA ALA A 417 -6.57 -19.23 14.07
C ALA A 417 -6.44 -18.93 15.58
N PRO A 418 -6.89 -17.75 16.06
CA PRO A 418 -6.91 -17.45 17.48
C PRO A 418 -7.84 -18.42 18.21
N THR A 419 -7.34 -19.09 19.24
CA THR A 419 -8.14 -20.01 20.08
C THR A 419 -8.57 -19.37 21.41
N ARG A 420 -7.92 -18.27 21.81
CA ARG A 420 -8.22 -17.57 23.05
C ARG A 420 -9.10 -16.37 22.72
N VAL A 421 -10.41 -16.54 22.81
CA VAL A 421 -11.37 -15.44 22.65
C VAL A 421 -11.67 -14.83 24.02
N PRO A 422 -11.45 -13.53 24.24
CA PRO A 422 -11.82 -12.87 25.49
C PRO A 422 -13.29 -13.12 25.87
N PHE A 423 -13.56 -13.40 27.15
CA PHE A 423 -14.88 -13.80 27.64
C PHE A 423 -15.98 -12.76 27.43
N ASN A 424 -15.62 -11.49 27.30
CA ASN A 424 -16.56 -10.38 27.09
C ASN A 424 -16.99 -10.23 25.62
N LEU A 425 -16.41 -11.00 24.70
CA LEU A 425 -16.71 -10.85 23.28
C LEU A 425 -17.99 -11.58 22.90
N ARG A 426 -18.87 -10.84 22.23
CA ARG A 426 -20.07 -11.40 21.62
C ARG A 426 -19.65 -12.19 20.39
N GLY A 427 -19.61 -13.51 20.53
CA GLY A 427 -19.34 -14.44 19.46
C GLY A 427 -20.58 -15.21 19.04
N ARG A 428 -20.69 -15.46 17.73
CA ARG A 428 -21.64 -16.41 17.16
C ARG A 428 -20.84 -17.61 16.66
N ARG A 429 -21.21 -18.82 17.09
CA ARG A 429 -20.69 -20.06 16.51
C ARG A 429 -21.37 -20.36 15.18
N PHE A 430 -20.63 -20.94 14.26
CA PHE A 430 -21.14 -21.46 12.99
C PHE A 430 -20.42 -22.77 12.63
N ASP A 431 -21.08 -23.64 11.88
CA ASP A 431 -20.49 -24.89 11.36
C ASP A 431 -19.76 -24.63 10.02
N PRO A 432 -18.41 -24.79 9.97
CA PRO A 432 -17.64 -24.58 8.74
C PRO A 432 -18.06 -25.53 7.61
N ALA A 433 -18.55 -26.73 7.92
CA ALA A 433 -18.97 -27.71 6.93
C ALA A 433 -20.29 -27.33 6.25
N ALA A 434 -21.17 -26.63 6.97
CA ALA A 434 -22.47 -26.18 6.47
C ALA A 434 -22.41 -24.88 5.64
N LEU A 435 -21.23 -24.24 5.55
CA LEU A 435 -21.06 -23.01 4.79
C LEU A 435 -21.23 -23.24 3.29
N LYS A 436 -22.00 -22.34 2.65
CA LYS A 436 -22.23 -22.31 1.20
C LYS A 436 -22.18 -20.89 0.67
N VAL A 437 -21.73 -20.74 -0.57
CA VAL A 437 -21.85 -19.47 -1.30
C VAL A 437 -23.21 -19.46 -1.99
N GLN A 438 -24.01 -18.43 -1.73
CA GLN A 438 -25.34 -18.30 -2.31
C GLN A 438 -25.61 -16.86 -2.75
N PRO A 439 -26.41 -16.65 -3.81
CA PRO A 439 -26.90 -15.32 -4.15
C PRO A 439 -27.79 -14.80 -3.00
N PHE A 440 -27.54 -13.56 -2.56
CA PHE A 440 -28.25 -12.88 -1.49
C PHE A 440 -28.60 -11.46 -1.93
N GLY A 441 -29.79 -11.29 -2.50
CA GLY A 441 -30.18 -10.05 -3.19
C GLY A 441 -29.35 -9.86 -4.48
N ASN A 442 -28.71 -8.70 -4.62
CA ASN A 442 -27.88 -8.36 -5.79
C ASN A 442 -26.39 -8.70 -5.61
N ARG A 443 -26.04 -9.44 -4.56
CA ARG A 443 -24.65 -9.80 -4.22
C ARG A 443 -24.56 -11.28 -3.90
N PHE A 444 -23.35 -11.80 -3.79
CA PHE A 444 -23.12 -13.14 -3.25
C PHE A 444 -22.84 -13.03 -1.75
N ALA A 445 -23.18 -14.07 -1.01
CA ALA A 445 -22.85 -14.15 0.41
C ALA A 445 -22.44 -15.57 0.78
N VAL A 446 -21.56 -15.68 1.77
CA VAL A 446 -21.34 -16.94 2.48
C VAL A 446 -22.43 -17.07 3.53
N THR A 447 -23.22 -18.14 3.44
CA THR A 447 -24.34 -18.43 4.34
C THR A 447 -24.13 -19.75 5.07
N GLU A 448 -24.66 -19.83 6.29
CA GLU A 448 -24.79 -21.04 7.09
C GLU A 448 -26.29 -21.35 7.20
N ASN A 449 -26.77 -22.43 6.58
CA ASN A 449 -28.19 -22.80 6.60
C ASN A 449 -29.12 -21.63 6.19
N GLY A 450 -28.72 -20.85 5.19
CA GLY A 450 -29.43 -19.66 4.72
C GLY A 450 -29.20 -18.40 5.57
N ARG A 451 -28.54 -18.50 6.73
CA ARG A 451 -28.19 -17.35 7.56
C ARG A 451 -26.91 -16.69 7.05
N HIS A 452 -27.01 -15.42 6.68
CA HIS A 452 -25.90 -14.60 6.21
C HIS A 452 -24.75 -14.52 7.24
N LEU A 453 -23.51 -14.63 6.73
CA LEU A 453 -22.28 -14.43 7.50
C LEU A 453 -21.40 -13.34 6.87
N PHE A 454 -21.06 -13.46 5.58
CA PHE A 454 -20.14 -12.55 4.89
C PHE A 454 -20.70 -12.14 3.53
N ASP A 455 -20.51 -10.86 3.17
CA ASP A 455 -20.77 -10.35 1.83
C ASP A 455 -19.58 -10.66 0.90
N CYS A 456 -19.87 -10.94 -0.37
CA CYS A 456 -18.88 -11.18 -1.43
C CYS A 456 -19.33 -10.46 -2.71
N ALA A 457 -18.39 -9.91 -3.49
CA ALA A 457 -18.77 -9.32 -4.78
C ALA A 457 -19.09 -10.39 -5.82
N THR A 458 -18.34 -11.49 -5.83
CA THR A 458 -18.50 -12.59 -6.78
C THR A 458 -18.61 -13.94 -6.08
N ALA A 459 -19.13 -14.95 -6.79
CA ALA A 459 -19.17 -16.32 -6.29
C ALA A 459 -17.76 -16.89 -6.03
N GLU A 460 -16.79 -16.58 -6.92
CA GLU A 460 -15.40 -17.01 -6.78
C GLU A 460 -14.72 -16.45 -5.52
N GLU A 461 -15.03 -15.18 -5.18
CA GLU A 461 -14.58 -14.57 -3.92
C GLU A 461 -15.18 -15.31 -2.73
N GLY A 462 -16.47 -15.63 -2.77
CA GLY A 462 -17.14 -16.43 -1.73
C GLY A 462 -16.51 -17.81 -1.55
N GLU A 463 -16.16 -18.49 -2.64
CA GLU A 463 -15.50 -19.80 -2.58
C GLU A 463 -14.09 -19.69 -1.99
N THR A 464 -13.38 -18.62 -2.33
CA THR A 464 -12.05 -18.32 -1.75
C THR A 464 -12.17 -18.09 -0.24
N LEU A 465 -13.15 -17.31 0.21
CA LEU A 465 -13.43 -17.08 1.62
C LEU A 465 -13.80 -18.37 2.35
N LEU A 466 -14.61 -19.23 1.75
CA LEU A 466 -14.98 -20.53 2.30
C LEU A 466 -13.74 -21.41 2.49
N ARG A 467 -12.80 -21.41 1.53
CA ARG A 467 -11.53 -22.14 1.68
C ARG A 467 -10.62 -21.55 2.77
N VAL A 468 -10.59 -20.23 2.95
CA VAL A 468 -9.89 -19.58 4.07
C VAL A 468 -10.49 -20.04 5.40
N VAL A 469 -11.81 -19.97 5.54
CA VAL A 469 -12.54 -20.34 6.76
C VAL A 469 -12.28 -21.80 7.12
N LYS A 470 -12.41 -22.70 6.14
CA LYS A 470 -12.14 -24.14 6.34
C LYS A 470 -10.65 -24.43 6.59
N GLY A 471 -9.76 -23.76 5.86
CA GLY A 471 -8.31 -23.99 5.94
C GLY A 471 -7.71 -23.63 7.29
N TYR A 472 -8.20 -22.55 7.92
CA TYR A 472 -7.79 -22.18 9.28
C TYR A 472 -8.66 -22.81 10.38
N GLY A 473 -9.78 -23.44 10.01
CA GLY A 473 -10.72 -24.06 10.94
C GLY A 473 -11.43 -23.06 11.84
N PHE A 474 -11.81 -21.90 11.29
CA PHE A 474 -12.62 -20.92 12.01
C PHE A 474 -14.06 -21.41 12.13
N ASP A 475 -14.62 -21.37 13.33
CA ASP A 475 -15.99 -21.80 13.67
C ASP A 475 -16.74 -20.77 14.54
N GLN A 476 -16.10 -19.62 14.81
CA GLN A 476 -16.67 -18.55 15.61
C GLN A 476 -16.44 -17.19 14.93
N LEU A 477 -17.52 -16.42 14.78
CA LEU A 477 -17.50 -15.03 14.34
C LEU A 477 -17.69 -14.14 15.57
N GLY A 478 -16.63 -13.43 15.95
CA GLY A 478 -16.61 -12.48 17.05
C GLY A 478 -16.77 -11.04 16.59
N PHE A 479 -17.29 -10.19 17.47
CA PHE A 479 -17.32 -8.75 17.27
C PHE A 479 -16.74 -8.02 18.49
N ILE A 480 -15.82 -7.10 18.23
CA ILE A 480 -15.25 -6.18 19.22
C ILE A 480 -15.75 -4.78 18.91
N GLY A 481 -16.45 -4.14 19.85
CA GLY A 481 -17.01 -2.79 19.70
C GLY A 481 -18.49 -2.71 20.05
N SER A 482 -19.11 -1.56 19.74
CA SER A 482 -20.51 -1.29 20.06
C SER A 482 -21.34 -1.08 18.80
N GLY A 483 -22.31 -1.97 18.55
CA GLY A 483 -23.28 -1.82 17.46
C GLY A 483 -22.69 -2.11 16.08
N LYS A 484 -22.83 -1.16 15.14
CA LYS A 484 -22.34 -1.29 13.76
C LYS A 484 -20.87 -0.92 13.59
N VAL A 485 -20.25 -0.36 14.63
CA VAL A 485 -18.88 0.18 14.58
C VAL A 485 -17.98 -0.69 15.46
N GLY A 486 -16.89 -1.16 14.89
CA GLY A 486 -15.99 -2.11 15.54
C GLY A 486 -15.27 -3.00 14.55
N VAL A 487 -14.71 -4.09 15.07
CA VAL A 487 -13.96 -5.08 14.29
C VAL A 487 -14.66 -6.42 14.40
N GLN A 488 -15.03 -6.98 13.26
CA GLN A 488 -15.39 -8.39 13.14
C GLN A 488 -14.09 -9.20 13.03
N PHE A 489 -14.06 -10.37 13.66
CA PHE A 489 -12.92 -11.27 13.54
C PHE A 489 -13.36 -12.72 13.64
N LEU A 490 -12.54 -13.61 13.11
CA LEU A 490 -12.75 -15.04 13.14
C LEU A 490 -11.86 -15.68 14.21
N ALA A 491 -12.41 -16.68 14.89
CA ALA A 491 -11.73 -17.47 15.89
C ALA A 491 -12.09 -18.95 15.77
N LYS A 492 -11.32 -19.78 16.47
CA LYS A 492 -11.56 -21.21 16.61
C LYS A 492 -11.93 -21.52 18.05
N ALA A 493 -13.08 -22.13 18.28
CA ALA A 493 -13.48 -22.63 19.57
C ALA A 493 -12.52 -23.73 20.03
N GLN A 494 -12.17 -23.70 21.32
CA GLN A 494 -11.36 -24.75 21.95
C GLN A 494 -12.17 -26.00 22.25
#